data_AF-A0A377Z459-F1
#
_entry.id   AF-A0A377Z459-F1
#
_cell.length_a   1.000
_cell.length_b   1.000
_cell.length_c   1.000
_cell.angle_alpha   90.00
_cell.angle_beta   90.00
_cell.angle_gamma   90.00
#
_symmetry.space_group_name_H-M   'P 1'
#
loop_
_entity.id
_entity.type
_entity.pdbx_description
1 polymer ?
#
loop_
_entity_poly.entity_id
_entity_poly.type
_entity_poly.pdbx_seq_one_letter_code
_entity_poly.pdbx_strand_id
1 'polypeptide(L)'
;MFGGKGGLGNLMKQAQQMQEKMQKMQEEIAQLEVTGESGAGLVKVTINGAHNCRRVEIDPSLLEDDKEMLEDLVAAAFNDAARRIEETQKREDGFRFCRYATAARLQDAVLMQTSPLLTQLMEALRCLPGVGPKSAQRMAFTLLQRDRSGGMRLAQALTRAMSEIGHCADCRTFTEQEVCNICSNPRRQEKRPDLCGRESGGHLCH
;
A
#
# COMPACT_ATOMS: atom_id res chain seq x y z
N MET A 1 -10.93 4.82 76.31
CA MET A 1 -10.74 5.22 74.90
C MET A 1 -10.33 3.98 74.10
N PHE A 2 -11.19 3.64 73.14
CA PHE A 2 -11.14 2.70 72.02
C PHE A 2 -9.98 1.69 71.86
N GLY A 3 -10.33 0.41 71.99
CA GLY A 3 -9.59 -0.71 71.40
C GLY A 3 -10.00 -0.92 69.94
N GLY A 4 -9.00 -1.00 69.05
CA GLY A 4 -9.14 -1.27 67.62
C GLY A 4 -8.02 -2.19 67.13
N LYS A 5 -7.95 -3.42 67.66
CA LYS A 5 -7.05 -4.49 67.19
C LYS A 5 -7.88 -5.49 66.39
N GLY A 6 -7.87 -5.36 65.06
CA GLY A 6 -8.57 -6.29 64.17
C GLY A 6 -8.38 -6.04 62.67
N GLY A 7 -7.77 -4.92 62.25
CA GLY A 7 -7.71 -4.54 60.83
C GLY A 7 -6.51 -5.07 60.02
N LEU A 8 -5.42 -5.52 60.64
CA LEU A 8 -4.18 -5.83 59.89
C LEU A 8 -4.19 -7.18 59.16
N GLY A 9 -4.91 -8.20 59.67
CA GLY A 9 -4.88 -9.55 59.10
C GLY A 9 -5.59 -9.69 57.75
N ASN A 10 -6.63 -8.89 57.50
CA ASN A 10 -7.33 -8.88 56.21
C ASN A 10 -6.61 -8.05 55.14
N LEU A 11 -5.80 -7.07 55.54
CA LEU A 11 -5.05 -6.21 54.63
C LEU A 11 -3.87 -6.96 53.98
N MET A 12 -3.18 -7.82 54.75
CA MET A 12 -2.05 -8.61 54.25
C MET A 12 -2.48 -9.69 53.26
N LYS A 13 -3.65 -10.32 53.46
CA LYS A 13 -4.22 -11.29 52.51
C LYS A 13 -4.60 -10.64 51.17
N GLN A 14 -5.10 -9.40 51.17
CA GLN A 14 -5.34 -8.65 49.93
C GLN A 14 -4.03 -8.32 49.19
N ALA A 15 -2.97 -7.96 49.91
CA ALA A 15 -1.67 -7.67 49.29
C ALA A 15 -1.05 -8.92 48.65
N GLN A 16 -1.16 -10.09 49.30
CA GLN A 16 -0.61 -11.35 48.79
C GLN A 16 -1.37 -11.88 47.58
N GLN A 17 -2.72 -11.78 47.60
CA GLN A 17 -3.55 -12.10 46.43
C GLN A 17 -3.30 -11.14 45.25
N MET A 18 -2.88 -9.90 45.50
CA MET A 18 -2.53 -8.95 44.44
C MET A 18 -1.18 -9.29 43.79
N GLN A 19 -0.19 -9.75 44.56
CA GLN A 19 1.12 -10.16 44.03
C GLN A 19 1.01 -11.35 43.07
N GLU A 20 0.22 -12.36 43.43
CA GLU A 20 0.02 -13.56 42.61
C GLU A 20 -0.79 -13.26 41.33
N LYS A 21 -1.78 -12.37 41.44
CA LYS A 21 -2.56 -11.90 40.27
C LYS A 21 -1.72 -11.04 39.32
N MET A 22 -0.81 -10.22 39.84
CA MET A 22 0.13 -9.43 39.03
C MET A 22 1.08 -10.32 38.21
N GLN A 23 1.62 -11.38 38.79
CA GLN A 23 2.50 -12.30 38.07
C GLN A 23 1.77 -13.02 36.93
N LYS A 24 0.58 -13.58 37.21
CA LYS A 24 -0.23 -14.24 36.16
C LYS A 24 -0.67 -13.28 35.06
N MET A 25 -1.01 -12.04 35.42
CA MET A 25 -1.39 -11.01 34.46
C MET A 25 -0.22 -10.60 33.55
N GLN A 26 1.00 -10.47 34.09
CA GLN A 26 2.20 -10.17 33.28
C GLN A 26 2.51 -11.28 32.26
N GLU A 27 2.30 -12.55 32.63
CA GLU A 27 2.48 -13.69 31.72
C GLU A 27 1.41 -13.73 30.62
N GLU A 28 0.16 -13.41 30.95
CA GLU A 28 -0.95 -13.37 29.99
C GLU A 28 -0.76 -12.25 28.96
N ILE A 29 -0.26 -11.08 29.39
CA ILE A 29 0.13 -9.97 28.50
C ILE A 29 1.29 -10.37 27.57
N ALA A 30 2.28 -11.11 28.09
CA ALA A 30 3.39 -11.60 27.29
C ALA A 30 2.98 -12.68 26.26
N GLN A 31 1.87 -13.38 26.51
CA GLN A 31 1.28 -14.36 25.62
C GLN A 31 0.25 -13.77 24.66
N LEU A 32 -0.11 -12.50 24.81
CA LEU A 32 -1.04 -11.86 23.91
C LEU A 32 -0.41 -11.78 22.51
N GLU A 33 -1.05 -12.46 21.56
CA GLU A 33 -0.60 -12.56 20.18
C GLU A 33 -1.42 -11.64 19.29
N VAL A 34 -0.72 -11.01 18.36
CA VAL A 34 -1.32 -10.14 17.36
C VAL A 34 -0.79 -10.52 16.00
N THR A 35 -1.70 -10.62 15.05
CA THR A 35 -1.39 -10.94 13.66
C THR A 35 -1.42 -9.66 12.82
N GLY A 36 -0.32 -9.38 12.12
CA GLY A 36 -0.23 -8.38 11.07
C GLY A 36 -0.29 -9.01 9.69
N GLU A 37 -0.75 -8.23 8.71
CA GLU A 37 -1.01 -8.71 7.36
C GLU A 37 -0.36 -7.79 6.32
N SER A 38 0.14 -8.36 5.22
CA SER A 38 0.57 -7.59 4.05
C SER A 38 0.11 -8.22 2.74
N GLY A 39 0.19 -7.46 1.65
CA GLY A 39 -0.18 -7.93 0.31
C GLY A 39 -1.64 -8.40 0.20
N ALA A 40 -2.60 -7.74 0.87
CA ALA A 40 -4.01 -8.17 0.94
C ALA A 40 -4.23 -9.55 1.60
N GLY A 41 -3.36 -9.95 2.53
CA GLY A 41 -3.49 -11.19 3.30
C GLY A 41 -2.64 -12.34 2.77
N LEU A 42 -1.81 -12.09 1.75
CA LEU A 42 -0.87 -13.07 1.19
C LEU A 42 0.30 -13.40 2.14
N VAL A 43 0.66 -12.46 3.03
CA VAL A 43 1.63 -12.69 4.10
C VAL A 43 1.00 -12.34 5.45
N LYS A 44 1.03 -13.28 6.39
CA LYS A 44 0.57 -13.08 7.77
C LYS A 44 1.72 -13.34 8.74
N VAL A 45 1.93 -12.41 9.65
CA VAL A 45 2.98 -12.49 10.68
C VAL A 45 2.36 -12.36 12.04
N THR A 46 2.56 -13.36 12.89
CA THR A 46 2.09 -13.37 14.28
C THR A 46 3.25 -13.05 15.20
N ILE A 47 3.11 -11.97 15.96
CA ILE A 47 4.06 -11.53 16.98
C ILE A 47 3.40 -11.50 18.36
N ASN A 48 4.22 -11.63 19.41
CA ASN A 48 3.76 -11.51 20.80
C ASN A 48 4.01 -10.12 21.39
N GLY A 49 3.45 -9.82 22.56
CA GLY A 49 3.65 -8.56 23.29
C GLY A 49 5.10 -8.12 23.56
N ALA A 50 6.10 -8.96 23.31
CA ALA A 50 7.53 -8.61 23.40
C ALA A 50 8.18 -8.35 22.03
N HIS A 51 7.38 -8.20 20.97
CA HIS A 51 7.82 -8.06 19.58
C HIS A 51 8.59 -9.26 19.03
N ASN A 52 8.42 -10.46 19.61
CA ASN A 52 9.01 -11.68 19.07
C ASN A 52 8.08 -12.31 18.01
N CYS A 53 8.63 -12.58 16.83
CA CYS A 53 7.97 -13.38 15.79
C CYS A 53 7.77 -14.82 16.24
N ARG A 54 6.51 -15.27 16.27
CA ARG A 54 6.17 -16.67 16.54
C ARG A 54 5.94 -17.46 15.26
N ARG A 55 5.18 -16.88 14.32
CA ARG A 55 4.82 -17.55 13.07
C ARG A 55 4.77 -16.57 11.90
N VAL A 56 5.21 -17.04 10.74
CA VAL A 56 5.09 -16.38 9.45
C VAL A 56 4.40 -17.35 8.51
N GLU A 57 3.26 -16.94 7.93
CA GLU A 57 2.52 -17.67 6.91
C GLU A 57 2.62 -16.89 5.60
N ILE A 58 3.05 -17.56 4.53
CA ILE A 58 3.24 -17.00 3.20
C ILE A 58 2.43 -17.87 2.25
N ASP A 59 1.56 -17.24 1.47
CA ASP A 59 0.80 -17.94 0.44
C ASP A 59 1.74 -18.49 -0.65
N PRO A 60 1.58 -19.75 -1.10
CA PRO A 60 2.46 -20.36 -2.09
C PRO A 60 2.49 -19.64 -3.43
N SER A 61 1.46 -18.84 -3.75
CA SER A 61 1.45 -18.01 -4.97
C SER A 61 2.58 -16.97 -4.98
N LEU A 62 3.02 -16.51 -3.79
CA LEU A 62 4.14 -15.56 -3.65
C LEU A 62 5.52 -16.22 -3.71
N LEU A 63 5.61 -17.55 -3.72
CA LEU A 63 6.89 -18.26 -3.85
C LEU A 63 7.38 -18.28 -5.31
N GLU A 64 6.47 -18.06 -6.25
CA GLU A 64 6.79 -17.93 -7.67
C GLU A 64 7.29 -16.50 -8.02
N ASP A 65 7.09 -15.53 -7.12
CA ASP A 65 7.47 -14.12 -7.31
C ASP A 65 8.95 -13.83 -6.98
N ASP A 66 9.41 -12.65 -7.39
CA ASP A 66 10.78 -12.18 -7.16
C ASP A 66 11.13 -12.08 -5.67
N LYS A 67 12.35 -12.53 -5.31
CA LYS A 67 12.89 -12.48 -3.94
C LYS A 67 12.78 -11.10 -3.29
N GLU A 68 13.05 -10.03 -4.05
CA GLU A 68 12.98 -8.65 -3.54
C GLU A 68 11.55 -8.28 -3.10
N MET A 69 10.52 -8.78 -3.79
CA MET A 69 9.12 -8.51 -3.45
C MET A 69 8.71 -9.22 -2.17
N LEU A 70 9.17 -10.46 -1.98
CA LEU A 70 8.86 -11.25 -0.78
C LEU A 70 9.49 -10.60 0.46
N GLU A 71 10.74 -10.16 0.37
CA GLU A 71 11.45 -9.48 1.46
C GLU A 71 10.72 -8.19 1.89
N ASP A 72 10.26 -7.39 0.92
CA ASP A 72 9.46 -6.18 1.17
C ASP A 72 8.12 -6.49 1.86
N LEU A 73 7.41 -7.53 1.39
CA LEU A 73 6.11 -7.92 1.94
C LEU A 73 6.22 -8.45 3.37
N VAL A 74 7.26 -9.22 3.68
CA VAL A 74 7.53 -9.73 5.03
C VAL A 74 7.89 -8.57 5.97
N ALA A 75 8.76 -7.65 5.53
CA ALA A 75 9.08 -6.45 6.31
C ALA A 75 7.84 -5.59 6.59
N ALA A 76 6.97 -5.43 5.60
CA ALA A 76 5.71 -4.71 5.76
C ALA A 76 4.76 -5.39 6.75
N ALA A 77 4.61 -6.71 6.68
CA ALA A 77 3.75 -7.47 7.59
C ALA A 77 4.23 -7.40 9.04
N PHE A 78 5.55 -7.46 9.27
CA PHE A 78 6.14 -7.30 10.60
C PHE A 78 5.89 -5.90 11.17
N ASN A 79 6.07 -4.87 10.36
CA ASN A 79 5.82 -3.48 10.76
C ASN A 79 4.32 -3.23 11.08
N ASP A 80 3.39 -3.86 10.34
CA ASP A 80 1.96 -3.82 10.63
C ASP A 80 1.64 -4.49 11.97
N ALA A 81 2.19 -5.69 12.20
CA ALA A 81 1.97 -6.42 13.43
C ALA A 81 2.53 -5.67 14.66
N ALA A 82 3.74 -5.09 14.55
CA ALA A 82 4.38 -4.31 15.61
C ALA A 82 3.53 -3.11 16.03
N ARG A 83 2.94 -2.39 15.06
CA ARG A 83 2.03 -1.27 15.34
C ARG A 83 0.79 -1.71 16.11
N ARG A 84 0.18 -2.83 15.71
CA ARG A 84 -1.03 -3.37 16.39
C ARG A 84 -0.75 -3.82 17.83
N ILE A 85 0.47 -4.27 18.13
CA ILE A 85 0.88 -4.59 19.51
C ILE A 85 0.99 -3.35 20.36
N GLU A 86 1.61 -2.30 19.85
CA GLU A 86 1.67 -1.04 20.59
C GLU A 86 0.26 -0.49 20.87
N GLU A 87 -0.67 -0.63 19.92
CA GLU A 87 -2.08 -0.23 20.12
C GLU A 87 -2.80 -1.07 21.17
N THR A 88 -2.48 -2.36 21.26
CA THR A 88 -3.06 -3.27 22.25
C THR A 88 -2.47 -3.02 23.64
N GLN A 89 -1.17 -2.77 23.76
CA GLN A 89 -0.52 -2.39 25.03
C GLN A 89 -1.08 -1.06 25.55
N LYS A 90 -1.27 -0.08 24.66
CA LYS A 90 -1.85 1.24 25.01
C LYS A 90 -3.31 1.14 25.50
N ARG A 91 -4.01 0.03 25.27
CA ARG A 91 -5.39 -0.18 25.76
C ARG A 91 -5.45 -0.67 27.20
N GLU A 92 -4.42 -1.33 27.71
CA GLU A 92 -4.43 -1.89 29.08
C GLU A 92 -3.92 -0.89 30.14
N ASP A 93 -3.13 0.11 29.74
CA ASP A 93 -2.62 1.15 30.64
C ASP A 93 -3.54 2.38 30.70
N GLY A 94 -4.60 2.30 31.51
CA GLY A 94 -5.54 3.41 31.69
C GLY A 94 -5.08 4.48 32.70
N PHE A 95 -4.53 5.62 32.25
CA PHE A 95 -4.94 6.98 32.68
C PHE A 95 -4.29 8.13 31.88
N ARG A 96 -5.10 8.70 30.97
CA ARG A 96 -5.26 10.15 30.70
C ARG A 96 -4.04 10.97 30.24
N PHE A 97 -3.89 11.07 28.91
CA PHE A 97 -3.96 12.40 28.27
C PHE A 97 -4.62 12.33 26.88
N CYS A 98 -5.81 12.93 26.82
CA CYS A 98 -6.50 13.30 25.59
C CYS A 98 -5.72 14.43 24.90
N ARG A 99 -5.16 14.17 23.72
CA ARG A 99 -5.04 15.21 22.66
C ARG A 99 -5.19 14.73 21.22
N TYR A 100 -5.24 13.43 20.89
CA TYR A 100 -5.39 13.01 19.49
C TYR A 100 -6.32 11.80 19.33
N ALA A 101 -7.59 12.01 19.66
CA ALA A 101 -8.67 11.13 19.21
C ALA A 101 -8.93 11.37 17.71
N THR A 102 -8.45 10.46 16.85
CA THR A 102 -9.05 9.98 15.58
C THR A 102 -8.03 9.10 14.84
N ALA A 103 -7.64 7.97 15.42
CA ALA A 103 -6.71 7.00 14.83
C ALA A 103 -7.37 6.08 13.77
N ALA A 104 -8.24 6.63 12.93
CA ALA A 104 -8.72 6.00 11.70
C ALA A 104 -8.13 6.69 10.44
N ARG A 105 -7.02 7.44 10.58
CA ARG A 105 -6.37 8.17 9.48
C ARG A 105 -4.83 8.19 9.53
N LEU A 106 -4.18 7.15 10.06
CA LEU A 106 -2.70 7.09 10.11
C LEU A 106 -2.09 6.31 8.93
N GLN A 107 -2.56 6.64 7.71
CA GLN A 107 -1.82 6.43 6.47
C GLN A 107 -1.13 7.73 5.97
N ASP A 108 -1.41 8.92 6.53
CA ASP A 108 -1.02 10.19 5.87
C ASP A 108 -0.02 11.12 6.62
N ALA A 109 0.51 10.77 7.79
CA ALA A 109 1.33 11.73 8.58
C ALA A 109 2.84 11.77 8.26
N VAL A 110 3.39 10.85 7.48
CA VAL A 110 4.84 10.87 7.11
C VAL A 110 5.09 11.70 5.82
N LEU A 111 4.03 12.13 5.12
CA LEU A 111 4.13 12.85 3.84
C LEU A 111 4.17 14.38 3.96
N MET A 112 4.22 14.98 5.16
CA MET A 112 4.23 16.45 5.33
C MET A 112 5.63 17.09 5.23
N GLN A 113 6.58 16.41 4.59
CA GLN A 113 7.85 16.98 4.11
C GLN A 113 8.14 16.60 2.65
N THR A 114 7.15 16.11 1.91
CA THR A 114 7.32 15.93 0.47
C THR A 114 7.07 17.26 -0.24
N SER A 115 8.03 17.68 -1.07
CA SER A 115 7.94 18.91 -1.86
C SER A 115 6.62 18.95 -2.65
N PRO A 116 5.92 20.10 -2.76
CA PRO A 116 4.65 20.21 -3.47
C PRO A 116 4.74 19.71 -4.93
N LEU A 117 5.92 19.79 -5.54
CA LEU A 117 6.18 19.27 -6.89
C LEU A 117 6.17 17.74 -6.96
N LEU A 118 6.60 17.06 -5.90
CA LEU A 118 6.58 15.60 -5.84
C LEU A 118 5.13 15.09 -5.75
N THR A 119 4.30 15.76 -4.97
CA THR A 119 2.86 15.45 -4.87
C THR A 119 2.17 15.61 -6.22
N GLN A 120 2.42 16.72 -6.92
CA GLN A 120 1.88 16.94 -8.27
C GLN A 120 2.32 15.85 -9.25
N LEU A 121 3.58 15.42 -9.21
CA LEU A 121 4.08 14.33 -10.05
C LEU A 121 3.37 13.00 -9.75
N MET A 122 3.19 12.67 -8.47
CA MET A 122 2.47 11.45 -8.07
C MET A 122 1.01 11.49 -8.50
N GLU A 123 0.33 12.63 -8.37
CA GLU A 123 -1.05 12.79 -8.84
C GLU A 123 -1.16 12.68 -10.36
N ALA A 124 -0.21 13.27 -11.10
CA ALA A 124 -0.17 13.15 -12.56
C ALA A 124 -0.02 11.70 -13.02
N LEU A 125 0.79 10.88 -12.33
CA LEU A 125 0.98 9.46 -12.67
C LEU A 125 -0.27 8.59 -12.43
N ARG A 126 -1.18 9.02 -11.53
CA ARG A 126 -2.41 8.28 -11.21
C ARG A 126 -3.47 8.33 -12.30
N CYS A 127 -3.28 9.11 -13.35
CA CYS A 127 -4.19 9.11 -14.50
C CYS A 127 -4.06 7.84 -15.36
N LEU A 128 -2.97 7.08 -15.19
CA LEU A 128 -2.71 5.86 -15.94
C LEU A 128 -3.54 4.68 -15.38
N PRO A 129 -4.16 3.86 -16.25
CA PRO A 129 -4.92 2.70 -15.81
C PRO A 129 -3.99 1.72 -15.07
N GLY A 130 -4.43 1.27 -13.89
CA GLY A 130 -3.65 0.35 -13.05
C GLY A 130 -2.63 1.02 -12.12
N VAL A 131 -2.49 2.36 -12.13
CA VAL A 131 -1.55 3.08 -11.25
C VAL A 131 -2.26 3.65 -10.02
N GLY A 132 -2.15 2.91 -8.91
CA GLY A 132 -2.59 3.37 -7.59
C GLY A 132 -1.60 4.33 -6.90
N PRO A 133 -1.95 4.91 -5.74
CA PRO A 133 -1.12 5.89 -5.03
C PRO A 133 0.27 5.36 -4.65
N LYS A 134 0.36 4.10 -4.20
CA LYS A 134 1.64 3.46 -3.86
C LYS A 134 2.53 3.21 -5.08
N SER A 135 1.92 2.86 -6.21
CA SER A 135 2.64 2.65 -7.47
C SER A 135 3.17 3.97 -8.03
N ALA A 136 2.32 5.01 -8.04
CA ALA A 136 2.71 6.36 -8.44
C ALA A 136 3.86 6.91 -7.60
N GLN A 137 3.82 6.70 -6.27
CA GLN A 137 4.92 7.05 -5.38
C GLN A 137 6.22 6.34 -5.77
N ARG A 138 6.18 5.00 -5.93
CA ARG A 138 7.36 4.21 -6.31
C ARG A 138 7.94 4.69 -7.65
N MET A 139 7.09 4.94 -8.64
CA MET A 139 7.51 5.44 -9.96
C MET A 139 8.17 6.82 -9.86
N ALA A 140 7.56 7.77 -9.13
CA ALA A 140 8.09 9.11 -8.97
C ALA A 140 9.48 9.11 -8.30
N PHE A 141 9.63 8.33 -7.21
CA PHE A 141 10.91 8.21 -6.53
C PHE A 141 11.98 7.51 -7.38
N THR A 142 11.63 6.45 -8.11
CA THR A 142 12.57 5.76 -9.02
C THR A 142 13.07 6.68 -10.12
N LEU A 143 12.18 7.46 -10.76
CA LEU A 143 12.58 8.43 -11.79
C LEU A 143 13.49 9.53 -11.23
N LEU A 144 13.22 10.02 -10.01
CA LEU A 144 14.03 11.08 -9.43
C LEU A 144 15.39 10.61 -8.90
N GLN A 145 15.47 9.39 -8.35
CA GLN A 145 16.69 8.86 -7.74
C GLN A 145 17.58 8.08 -8.72
N ARG A 146 16.99 7.32 -9.65
CA ARG A 146 17.74 6.40 -10.52
C ARG A 146 17.88 6.86 -11.96
N ASP A 147 16.84 7.49 -12.54
CA ASP A 147 16.88 7.87 -13.96
C ASP A 147 16.13 9.18 -14.27
N ARG A 148 16.74 10.29 -13.85
CA ARG A 148 16.15 11.63 -14.07
C ARG A 148 16.10 12.00 -15.55
N SER A 149 17.08 11.55 -16.34
CA SER A 149 17.12 11.70 -17.80
C SER A 149 15.98 10.96 -18.49
N GLY A 150 15.68 9.73 -18.07
CA GLY A 150 14.55 8.93 -18.56
C GLY A 150 13.22 9.61 -18.27
N GLY A 151 13.05 10.16 -17.06
CA GLY A 151 11.87 10.96 -16.71
C GLY A 151 11.63 12.15 -17.64
N MET A 152 12.70 12.89 -18.01
CA MET A 152 12.58 14.00 -18.95
C MET A 152 12.20 13.55 -20.37
N ARG A 153 12.81 12.45 -20.86
CA ARG A 153 12.46 11.86 -22.16
C ARG A 153 11.02 11.38 -22.19
N LEU A 154 10.55 10.75 -21.12
CA LEU A 154 9.17 10.31 -20.98
C LEU A 154 8.21 11.49 -21.06
N ALA A 155 8.49 12.57 -20.32
CA ALA A 155 7.66 13.78 -20.37
C ALA A 155 7.57 14.36 -21.78
N GLN A 156 8.70 14.46 -22.50
CA GLN A 156 8.74 14.94 -23.89
C GLN A 156 7.94 14.02 -24.83
N ALA A 157 8.08 12.71 -24.70
CA ALA A 157 7.35 11.75 -25.52
C ALA A 157 5.83 11.85 -25.28
N LEU A 158 5.40 12.00 -24.03
CA LEU A 158 3.99 12.19 -23.68
C LEU A 158 3.44 13.49 -24.28
N THR A 159 4.16 14.60 -24.14
CA THR A 159 3.71 15.89 -24.70
C THR A 159 3.56 15.83 -26.21
N ARG A 160 4.53 15.25 -26.91
CA ARG A 160 4.48 15.09 -28.37
C ARG A 160 3.35 14.15 -28.79
N ALA A 161 3.24 12.99 -28.18
CA ALA A 161 2.19 12.02 -28.49
C ALA A 161 0.78 12.62 -28.32
N MET A 162 0.54 13.36 -27.23
CA MET A 162 -0.77 13.96 -26.96
C MET A 162 -1.11 15.14 -27.88
N SER A 163 -0.11 15.72 -28.58
CA SER A 163 -0.29 16.87 -29.47
C SER A 163 -0.25 16.51 -30.95
N GLU A 164 0.57 15.53 -31.33
CA GLU A 164 0.86 15.15 -32.71
C GLU A 164 0.01 13.97 -33.19
N ILE A 165 -0.44 13.07 -32.30
CA ILE A 165 -1.23 11.89 -32.69
C ILE A 165 -2.70 12.29 -32.83
N GLY A 166 -3.20 12.22 -34.07
CA GLY A 166 -4.60 12.39 -34.42
C GLY A 166 -5.24 11.08 -34.85
N HIS A 167 -6.20 11.20 -35.78
CA HIS A 167 -6.93 10.06 -36.33
C HIS A 167 -6.91 10.09 -37.86
N CYS A 168 -6.82 8.91 -38.46
CA CYS A 168 -6.92 8.74 -39.91
C CYS A 168 -8.31 9.13 -40.39
N ALA A 169 -8.41 9.90 -41.48
CA ALA A 169 -9.68 10.30 -42.07
C ALA A 169 -10.56 9.12 -42.52
N ASP A 170 -9.94 7.99 -42.93
CA ASP A 170 -10.65 6.85 -43.50
C ASP A 170 -11.08 5.77 -42.49
N CYS A 171 -10.20 5.42 -41.55
CA CYS A 171 -10.43 4.31 -40.61
C CYS A 171 -10.46 4.74 -39.13
N ARG A 172 -10.21 6.02 -38.84
CA ARG A 172 -10.12 6.60 -37.49
C ARG A 172 -9.09 5.94 -36.56
N THR A 173 -8.16 5.16 -37.08
CA THR A 173 -7.01 4.67 -36.30
C THR A 173 -6.06 5.81 -35.93
N PHE A 174 -5.24 5.62 -34.90
CA PHE A 174 -4.26 6.62 -34.47
C PHE A 174 -3.15 6.80 -35.51
N THR A 175 -2.89 8.03 -35.90
CA THR A 175 -1.83 8.37 -36.86
C THR A 175 -1.45 9.85 -36.76
N GLU A 176 -0.21 10.17 -37.13
CA GLU A 176 0.31 11.54 -37.23
C GLU A 176 0.04 12.16 -38.63
N GLN A 177 -0.49 11.37 -39.57
CA GLN A 177 -0.77 11.76 -40.96
C GLN A 177 -2.27 11.87 -41.22
N GLU A 178 -2.70 12.59 -42.26
CA GLU A 178 -4.13 12.68 -42.63
C GLU A 178 -4.74 11.31 -42.95
N VAL A 179 -3.96 10.45 -43.60
CA VAL A 179 -4.32 9.08 -43.95
C VAL A 179 -3.21 8.15 -43.48
N CYS A 180 -3.55 7.11 -42.71
CA CYS A 180 -2.56 6.17 -42.21
C CYS A 180 -1.93 5.33 -43.33
N ASN A 181 -0.73 4.80 -43.08
CA ASN A 181 0.02 3.94 -44.00
C ASN A 181 -0.75 2.69 -44.51
N ILE A 182 -1.78 2.26 -43.79
CA ILE A 182 -2.63 1.12 -44.16
C ILE A 182 -3.65 1.54 -45.23
N CYS A 183 -4.25 2.73 -45.07
CA CYS A 183 -5.26 3.27 -45.97
C CYS A 183 -4.65 3.86 -47.25
N SER A 184 -3.44 4.43 -47.16
CA SER A 184 -2.71 4.95 -48.32
C SER A 184 -2.10 3.86 -49.22
N ASN A 185 -2.13 2.59 -48.80
CA ASN A 185 -1.54 1.50 -49.58
C ASN A 185 -2.45 1.06 -50.74
N PRO A 186 -2.02 1.25 -52.01
CA PRO A 186 -2.85 0.97 -53.19
C PRO A 186 -3.22 -0.51 -53.35
N ARG A 187 -2.42 -1.45 -52.82
CA ARG A 187 -2.74 -2.89 -52.87
C ARG A 187 -3.97 -3.27 -52.03
N ARG A 188 -4.35 -2.44 -51.06
CA ARG A 188 -5.49 -2.71 -50.16
C ARG A 188 -6.78 -2.04 -50.63
N GLN A 189 -6.69 -0.96 -51.41
CA GLN A 189 -7.86 -0.23 -51.94
C GLN A 189 -8.65 -1.07 -52.96
N GLU A 190 -7.99 -1.98 -53.68
CA GLU A 190 -8.62 -2.82 -54.71
C GLU A 190 -9.55 -3.91 -54.15
N LYS A 191 -9.53 -4.18 -52.83
CA LYS A 191 -10.37 -5.21 -52.16
C LYS A 191 -11.49 -4.65 -51.29
N ARG A 192 -11.94 -3.41 -51.51
CA ARG A 192 -12.89 -2.71 -50.62
C ARG A 192 -14.33 -2.82 -51.14
N PRO A 193 -15.19 -3.65 -50.51
CA PRO A 193 -16.46 -3.05 -50.08
C PRO A 193 -16.91 -3.31 -48.63
N ASP A 194 -16.58 -4.41 -47.95
CA ASP A 194 -17.49 -4.85 -46.85
C ASP A 194 -16.97 -4.88 -45.40
N LEU A 195 -15.73 -4.49 -45.10
CA LEU A 195 -15.15 -4.69 -43.75
C LEU A 195 -15.15 -3.45 -42.84
N CYS A 196 -15.65 -2.30 -43.28
CA CYS A 196 -15.72 -1.11 -42.41
C CYS A 196 -17.02 -1.11 -41.57
N GLY A 197 -17.33 -2.24 -40.95
CA GLY A 197 -18.36 -2.37 -39.92
C GLY A 197 -17.88 -1.65 -38.66
N ARG A 198 -18.62 -0.59 -38.30
CA ARG A 198 -18.47 0.17 -37.06
C ARG A 198 -18.59 -0.75 -35.85
N GLU A 199 -17.52 -0.95 -35.10
CA GLU A 199 -17.63 -1.17 -33.66
C GLU A 199 -16.61 -0.31 -32.93
N SER A 200 -17.12 0.43 -31.96
CA SER A 200 -16.41 1.39 -31.15
C SER A 200 -15.40 0.66 -30.27
N GLY A 201 -14.11 0.89 -30.52
CA GLY A 201 -13.03 0.54 -29.59
C GLY A 201 -12.17 -0.63 -30.03
N GLY A 202 -10.93 -0.33 -30.39
CA GLY A 202 -9.81 -1.19 -30.03
C GLY A 202 -9.55 -2.46 -30.82
N HIS A 203 -10.00 -2.58 -32.08
CA HIS A 203 -9.54 -3.68 -32.94
C HIS A 203 -8.56 -3.19 -34.00
N LEU A 204 -7.27 -3.49 -33.73
CA LEU A 204 -6.17 -3.46 -34.67
C LEU A 204 -6.58 -4.22 -35.94
N CYS A 205 -6.44 -3.58 -37.09
CA CYS A 205 -6.42 -4.27 -38.37
C CYS A 205 -5.17 -5.18 -38.41
N HIS A 206 -5.30 -6.43 -37.97
CA HIS A 206 -4.40 -7.51 -38.36
C HIS A 206 -4.81 -8.07 -39.72
#